data_AF-A0A9X8E5J5-F1
#
_entry.id   AF-A0A9X8E5J5-F1
#
_cell.length_a   1.000
_cell.length_b   1.000
_cell.length_c   1.000
_cell.angle_alpha   90.00
_cell.angle_beta   90.00
_cell.angle_gamma   90.00
#
_symmetry.space_group_name_H-M   'P 1'
#
loop_
_entity.id
_entity.type
_entity.pdbx_description
1 polymer ?
#
loop_
_entity_poly.entity_id
_entity_poly.type
_entity_poly.pdbx_seq_one_letter_code
_entity_poly.pdbx_strand_id
1 'polypeptide(L)'
;MPTSNCDRWTAKVKAAHAVCVNRALTSSDELNLLALGLVSSLDVVDLCATGTVVSTLLHIDEASMTKAETLHARLSLALVKQCVDVAKRVDSGQKALSQALDDLVYNVCFPLLLPSAATSSLADDALGLLLHALGSIPSKDDMSWWESLRVNVVAAFDGAASSTSHPHTIADPTWLGYVVEFLFEQHLVSPSFVQRMLELCTAIISTPDTSFSVSCLFLRQAIFGSVVPHLIQHEAALASTLSSHVLTAWQPETLQDSLLMLCELFPHSPHRLHTAPSFHAILRLGLQHAEAVVRKMALHLLRAALATDDATVAHVSWGTFVHAFEIVHFHHEQHLLEQVWASIAALIRHTTIVLHHPHHSIHSTTDDKEAPSLFTAPLPFEWFQGIVHRCWHHDNPVVRRMTLVEFMAEAINTWHPSTAAAVVLHP
;
A
#
# COMPACT_ATOMS: atom_id res chain seq x y z
N MET A 1 -4.32 -41.53 -32.42
CA MET A 1 -5.19 -42.10 -31.37
C MET A 1 -4.58 -41.77 -30.00
N PRO A 2 -5.11 -40.78 -29.26
CA PRO A 2 -4.63 -40.43 -27.92
C PRO A 2 -5.70 -40.52 -26.81
N THR A 3 -6.88 -41.12 -27.05
CA THR A 3 -8.03 -41.02 -26.13
C THR A 3 -7.92 -41.88 -24.85
N SER A 4 -7.15 -42.98 -24.86
CA SER A 4 -7.13 -43.92 -23.71
C SER A 4 -6.50 -43.34 -22.44
N ASN A 5 -5.52 -42.43 -22.58
CA ASN A 5 -4.87 -41.79 -21.43
C ASN A 5 -5.78 -40.70 -20.83
N CYS A 6 -6.51 -39.96 -21.66
CA CYS A 6 -7.47 -38.94 -21.23
C CYS A 6 -8.65 -39.55 -20.45
N ASP A 7 -9.21 -40.66 -20.93
CA ASP A 7 -10.33 -41.34 -20.26
C ASP A 7 -9.89 -41.92 -18.90
N ARG A 8 -8.68 -42.49 -18.84
CA ARG A 8 -8.11 -43.05 -17.61
C ARG A 8 -7.78 -41.96 -16.58
N TRP A 9 -7.25 -40.83 -17.03
CA TRP A 9 -6.99 -39.66 -16.19
C TRP A 9 -8.28 -39.10 -15.60
N THR A 10 -9.28 -38.87 -16.45
CA THR A 10 -10.60 -38.36 -16.04
C THR A 10 -11.27 -39.29 -15.01
N ALA A 11 -11.16 -40.61 -15.20
CA ALA A 11 -11.67 -41.58 -14.23
C ALA A 11 -10.96 -41.51 -12.87
N LYS A 12 -9.64 -41.32 -12.85
CA LYS A 12 -8.86 -41.14 -11.61
C LYS A 12 -9.22 -39.84 -10.89
N VAL A 13 -9.38 -38.74 -11.61
CA VAL A 13 -9.80 -37.44 -11.04
C VAL A 13 -11.20 -37.54 -10.43
N LYS A 14 -12.15 -38.19 -11.11
CA LYS A 14 -13.50 -38.45 -10.58
C LYS A 14 -13.47 -39.31 -9.31
N ALA A 15 -12.63 -40.35 -9.28
CA ALA A 15 -12.47 -41.18 -8.08
C ALA A 15 -11.86 -40.39 -6.92
N ALA A 16 -10.88 -39.54 -7.18
CA ALA A 16 -10.27 -38.67 -6.18
C ALA A 16 -11.26 -37.65 -5.61
N HIS A 17 -12.07 -37.03 -6.47
CA HIS A 17 -13.14 -36.13 -6.04
C HIS A 17 -14.17 -36.84 -5.15
N ALA A 18 -14.57 -38.05 -5.50
CA ALA A 18 -15.45 -38.86 -4.65
C ALA A 18 -14.84 -39.15 -3.26
N VAL A 19 -13.53 -39.35 -3.19
CA VAL A 19 -12.81 -39.48 -1.89
C VAL A 19 -12.86 -38.18 -1.10
N CYS A 20 -12.63 -37.02 -1.73
CA CYS A 20 -12.73 -35.72 -1.07
C CYS A 20 -14.14 -35.48 -0.49
N VAL A 21 -15.18 -35.80 -1.26
CA VAL A 21 -16.58 -35.66 -0.81
C VAL A 21 -16.86 -36.62 0.36
N ASN A 22 -16.50 -37.90 0.24
CA ASN A 22 -16.77 -38.90 1.27
C ASN A 22 -16.03 -38.65 2.59
N ARG A 23 -14.83 -38.08 2.52
CA ARG A 23 -14.00 -37.77 3.70
C ARG A 23 -14.11 -36.32 4.17
N ALA A 24 -14.97 -35.52 3.53
CA ALA A 24 -15.12 -34.09 3.80
C ALA A 24 -13.78 -33.33 3.81
N LEU A 25 -12.87 -33.66 2.89
CA LEU A 25 -11.60 -32.96 2.75
C LEU A 25 -11.86 -31.56 2.19
N THR A 26 -11.43 -30.53 2.91
CA THR A 26 -11.64 -29.13 2.50
C THR A 26 -10.39 -28.26 2.62
N SER A 27 -9.32 -28.75 3.25
CA SER A 27 -8.09 -27.98 3.39
C SER A 27 -7.23 -28.07 2.11
N SER A 28 -6.52 -26.99 1.77
CA SER A 28 -5.64 -26.97 0.58
C SER A 28 -4.50 -27.98 0.73
N ASP A 29 -3.98 -28.18 1.95
CA ASP A 29 -2.90 -29.15 2.23
C ASP A 29 -3.33 -30.60 1.98
N GLU A 30 -4.52 -30.99 2.42
CA GLU A 30 -5.05 -32.34 2.17
C GLU A 30 -5.27 -32.59 0.67
N LEU A 31 -5.76 -31.58 -0.05
CA LEU A 31 -5.95 -31.64 -1.50
C LEU A 31 -4.61 -31.75 -2.23
N ASN A 32 -3.60 -30.99 -1.81
CA ASN A 32 -2.24 -31.05 -2.36
C ASN A 32 -1.60 -32.42 -2.13
N LEU A 33 -1.75 -33.02 -0.95
CA LEU A 33 -1.24 -34.37 -0.65
C LEU A 33 -1.93 -35.45 -1.49
N LEU A 34 -3.25 -35.37 -1.65
CA LEU A 34 -4.01 -36.28 -2.50
C LEU A 34 -3.58 -36.14 -3.96
N ALA A 35 -3.43 -34.90 -4.44
CA ALA A 35 -2.97 -34.59 -5.78
C ALA A 35 -1.57 -35.18 -6.05
N LEU A 36 -0.63 -35.01 -5.12
CA LEU A 36 0.72 -35.57 -5.22
C LEU A 36 0.70 -37.10 -5.36
N GLY A 37 -0.13 -37.77 -4.55
CA GLY A 37 -0.31 -39.22 -4.63
C GLY A 37 -0.84 -39.68 -6.00
N LEU A 38 -1.78 -38.94 -6.58
CA LEU A 38 -2.35 -39.26 -7.90
C LEU A 38 -1.34 -39.06 -9.04
N VAL A 39 -0.65 -37.91 -9.04
CA VAL A 39 0.32 -37.54 -10.08
C VAL A 39 1.54 -38.47 -10.07
N SER A 40 1.98 -38.94 -8.89
CA SER A 40 3.10 -39.89 -8.77
C SER A 40 2.90 -41.23 -9.50
N SER A 41 1.65 -41.55 -9.89
CA SER A 41 1.28 -42.80 -10.54
C SER A 41 1.13 -42.71 -12.08
N LEU A 42 1.58 -41.60 -12.69
CA LEU A 42 1.25 -41.23 -14.06
C LEU A 42 2.46 -40.72 -14.86
N ASP A 43 2.35 -40.83 -16.19
CA ASP A 43 3.26 -40.19 -17.13
C ASP A 43 2.79 -38.75 -17.41
N VAL A 44 3.36 -37.81 -16.66
CA VAL A 44 2.94 -36.40 -16.66
C VAL A 44 3.38 -35.66 -17.93
N VAL A 45 4.48 -36.09 -18.56
CA VAL A 45 5.04 -35.42 -19.74
C VAL A 45 4.09 -35.55 -20.93
N ASP A 46 3.50 -36.73 -21.15
CA ASP A 46 2.49 -36.97 -22.19
C ASP A 46 1.20 -36.18 -21.92
N LEU A 47 0.80 -36.06 -20.65
CA LEU A 47 -0.39 -35.28 -20.26
C LEU A 47 -0.21 -33.77 -20.49
N CYS A 48 0.98 -33.23 -20.19
CA CYS A 48 1.32 -31.82 -20.49
C CYS A 48 1.38 -31.58 -22.00
N ALA A 49 2.03 -32.46 -22.77
CA ALA A 49 2.17 -32.31 -24.22
C ALA A 49 0.84 -32.36 -24.98
N THR A 50 -0.16 -33.06 -24.42
CA THR A 50 -1.50 -33.19 -25.02
C THR A 50 -2.51 -32.14 -24.52
N GLY A 51 -2.12 -31.25 -23.60
CA GLY A 51 -3.04 -30.28 -22.98
C GLY A 51 -4.08 -30.91 -22.03
N THR A 52 -3.96 -32.21 -21.76
CA THR A 52 -4.92 -32.98 -20.94
C THR A 52 -4.92 -32.55 -19.47
N VAL A 53 -3.81 -31.95 -19.00
CA VAL A 53 -3.72 -31.37 -17.66
C VAL A 53 -4.64 -30.15 -17.53
N VAL A 54 -4.59 -29.22 -18.49
CA VAL A 54 -5.40 -27.99 -18.46
C VAL A 54 -6.87 -28.28 -18.78
N SER A 55 -7.17 -29.30 -19.60
CA SER A 55 -8.57 -29.64 -19.93
C SER A 55 -9.40 -30.08 -18.72
N THR A 56 -8.78 -30.55 -17.63
CA THR A 56 -9.50 -30.84 -16.37
C THR A 56 -10.02 -29.60 -15.65
N LEU A 57 -9.57 -28.40 -16.03
CA LEU A 57 -9.98 -27.11 -15.48
C LEU A 57 -11.08 -26.43 -16.30
N LEU A 58 -11.35 -26.87 -17.54
CA LEU A 58 -12.31 -26.23 -18.47
C LEU A 58 -13.79 -26.36 -18.06
N HIS A 59 -14.11 -27.00 -16.94
CA HIS A 59 -15.48 -27.13 -16.41
C HIS A 59 -15.83 -26.08 -15.35
N ILE A 60 -15.03 -25.02 -15.20
CA ILE A 60 -15.36 -23.91 -14.31
C ILE A 60 -16.30 -22.96 -15.07
N ASP A 61 -17.60 -23.22 -14.98
CA ASP A 61 -18.65 -22.41 -15.58
C ASP A 61 -18.77 -21.05 -14.84
N GLU A 62 -19.17 -19.98 -15.53
CA GLU A 62 -19.27 -18.62 -14.96
C GLU A 62 -20.40 -18.46 -13.93
N ALA A 63 -21.27 -19.47 -13.79
CA ALA A 63 -22.38 -19.51 -12.84
C ALA A 63 -21.92 -19.87 -11.41
N SER A 64 -22.72 -19.50 -10.40
CA SER A 64 -22.43 -19.80 -8.99
C SER A 64 -22.17 -21.30 -8.78
N MET A 65 -20.94 -21.65 -8.41
CA MET A 65 -20.55 -23.04 -8.19
C MET A 65 -21.17 -23.60 -6.91
N THR A 66 -21.67 -24.83 -6.98
CA THR A 66 -22.04 -25.60 -5.79
C THR A 66 -20.78 -25.97 -4.99
N LYS A 67 -20.93 -26.28 -3.69
CA LYS A 67 -19.79 -26.71 -2.85
C LYS A 67 -19.01 -27.90 -3.44
N ALA A 68 -19.70 -28.80 -4.15
CA ALA A 68 -19.08 -29.96 -4.77
C ALA A 68 -18.23 -29.58 -5.99
N GLU A 69 -18.72 -28.62 -6.79
CA GLU A 69 -17.99 -28.07 -7.95
C GLU A 69 -16.80 -27.23 -7.51
N THR A 70 -16.94 -26.41 -6.46
CA THR A 70 -15.81 -25.68 -5.87
C THR A 70 -14.73 -26.65 -5.40
N LEU A 71 -15.10 -27.71 -4.66
CA LEU A 71 -14.15 -28.72 -4.19
C LEU A 71 -13.47 -29.45 -5.35
N HIS A 72 -14.20 -29.72 -6.44
CA HIS A 72 -13.65 -30.29 -7.65
C HIS A 72 -12.61 -29.36 -8.28
N ALA A 73 -12.94 -28.08 -8.45
CA ALA A 73 -12.03 -27.08 -9.00
C ALA A 73 -10.76 -26.92 -8.16
N ARG A 74 -10.88 -26.86 -6.82
CA ARG A 74 -9.72 -26.79 -5.91
C ARG A 74 -8.81 -28.01 -6.03
N LEU A 75 -9.40 -29.22 -6.13
CA LEU A 75 -8.64 -30.44 -6.38
C LEU A 75 -7.94 -30.39 -7.75
N SER A 76 -8.62 -29.93 -8.80
CA SER A 76 -8.05 -29.79 -10.14
C SER A 76 -6.88 -28.80 -10.17
N LEU A 77 -6.99 -27.65 -9.50
CA LEU A 77 -5.88 -26.69 -9.36
C LEU A 77 -4.67 -27.32 -8.65
N ALA A 78 -4.91 -28.06 -7.56
CA ALA A 78 -3.86 -28.79 -6.85
C ALA A 78 -3.20 -29.87 -7.74
N LEU A 79 -3.99 -30.62 -8.53
CA LEU A 79 -3.46 -31.61 -9.48
C LEU A 79 -2.58 -30.97 -10.54
N VAL A 80 -3.01 -29.85 -11.12
CA VAL A 80 -2.24 -29.12 -12.13
C VAL A 80 -0.92 -28.61 -11.54
N LYS A 81 -0.94 -28.06 -10.32
CA LYS A 81 0.27 -27.68 -9.59
C LYS A 81 1.28 -28.83 -9.49
N GLN A 82 0.81 -30.00 -9.04
CA GLN A 82 1.67 -31.19 -8.90
C GLN A 82 2.17 -31.72 -10.26
N CYS A 83 1.38 -31.61 -11.32
CA CYS A 83 1.82 -31.94 -12.68
C CYS A 83 2.96 -31.02 -13.15
N VAL A 84 2.88 -29.72 -12.88
CA VAL A 84 3.95 -28.75 -13.20
C VAL A 84 5.24 -29.12 -12.46
N ASP A 85 5.15 -29.45 -11.17
CA ASP A 85 6.30 -29.86 -10.35
C ASP A 85 7.02 -31.11 -10.90
N VAL A 86 6.25 -32.11 -11.35
CA VAL A 86 6.82 -33.34 -11.93
C VAL A 86 7.41 -33.07 -13.31
N ALA A 87 6.71 -32.30 -14.16
CA ALA A 87 7.20 -31.95 -15.49
C ALA A 87 8.50 -31.14 -15.44
N LYS A 88 8.67 -30.26 -14.44
CA LYS A 88 9.90 -29.48 -14.22
C LYS A 88 11.13 -30.34 -13.93
N ARG A 89 10.96 -31.54 -13.35
CA ARG A 89 12.07 -32.46 -13.04
C ARG A 89 12.53 -33.27 -14.26
N VAL A 90 11.83 -33.18 -15.39
CA VAL A 90 12.11 -33.97 -16.59
C VAL A 90 12.54 -33.05 -17.73
N ASP A 91 13.82 -33.10 -18.09
CA ASP A 91 14.44 -32.21 -19.10
C ASP A 91 13.71 -32.24 -20.46
N SER A 92 13.19 -33.40 -20.88
CA SER A 92 12.45 -33.53 -22.15
C SER A 92 11.07 -32.88 -22.15
N GLY A 93 10.53 -32.53 -20.98
CA GLY A 93 9.19 -31.96 -20.81
C GLY A 93 9.15 -30.43 -20.89
N GLN A 94 10.30 -29.75 -20.92
CA GLN A 94 10.38 -28.29 -20.72
C GLN A 94 9.67 -27.48 -21.82
N LYS A 95 9.73 -27.94 -23.08
CA LYS A 95 9.03 -27.31 -24.22
C LYS A 95 7.52 -27.60 -24.24
N ALA A 96 7.10 -28.77 -23.79
CA ALA A 96 5.69 -29.10 -23.64
C ALA A 96 5.07 -28.34 -22.46
N LEU A 97 5.86 -28.15 -21.40
CA LEU A 97 5.50 -27.40 -20.21
C LEU A 97 5.29 -25.91 -20.54
N SER A 98 6.15 -25.28 -21.35
CA SER A 98 6.00 -23.86 -21.68
C SER A 98 4.65 -23.54 -22.36
N GLN A 99 4.21 -24.40 -23.29
CA GLN A 99 2.91 -24.21 -23.95
C GLN A 99 1.74 -24.45 -23.00
N ALA A 100 1.83 -25.46 -22.13
CA ALA A 100 0.80 -25.71 -21.11
C ALA A 100 0.72 -24.62 -20.04
N LEU A 101 1.84 -23.97 -19.70
CA LEU A 101 1.88 -22.85 -18.76
C LEU A 101 1.24 -21.60 -19.33
N ASP A 102 1.36 -21.37 -20.65
CA ASP A 102 0.70 -20.25 -21.34
C ASP A 102 -0.83 -20.37 -21.22
N ASP A 103 -1.36 -21.53 -21.61
CA ASP A 103 -2.78 -21.84 -21.50
C ASP A 103 -3.26 -21.78 -20.05
N LEU A 104 -2.44 -22.23 -19.09
CA LEU A 104 -2.77 -22.19 -17.68
C LEU A 104 -2.90 -20.76 -17.15
N VAL A 105 -1.94 -19.89 -17.48
CA VAL A 105 -1.93 -18.51 -16.97
C VAL A 105 -3.08 -17.70 -17.57
N TYR A 106 -3.24 -17.74 -18.89
CA TYR A 106 -4.20 -16.87 -19.59
C TYR A 106 -5.62 -17.42 -19.64
N ASN A 107 -5.81 -18.74 -19.74
CA ASN A 107 -7.14 -19.33 -19.86
C ASN A 107 -7.71 -19.85 -18.53
N VAL A 108 -6.89 -19.92 -17.46
CA VAL A 108 -7.34 -20.41 -16.15
C VAL A 108 -7.06 -19.39 -15.05
N CYS A 109 -5.79 -19.09 -14.74
CA CYS A 109 -5.46 -18.26 -13.58
C CYS A 109 -6.05 -16.85 -13.70
N PHE A 110 -5.85 -16.17 -14.83
CA PHE A 110 -6.40 -14.83 -15.03
C PHE A 110 -7.93 -14.79 -14.99
N PRO A 111 -8.68 -15.62 -15.73
CA PRO A 111 -10.14 -15.66 -15.60
C PRO A 111 -10.64 -15.92 -14.18
N LEU A 112 -9.95 -16.75 -13.39
CA LEU A 112 -10.32 -17.03 -12.00
C LEU A 112 -10.01 -15.87 -11.04
N LEU A 113 -8.99 -15.07 -11.34
CA LEU A 113 -8.59 -13.88 -10.59
C LEU A 113 -9.31 -12.61 -11.05
N LEU A 114 -9.87 -12.64 -12.26
CA LEU A 114 -10.73 -11.61 -12.85
C LEU A 114 -12.19 -11.80 -12.38
N PRO A 115 -13.06 -10.79 -12.57
CA PRO A 115 -14.23 -10.66 -11.73
C PRO A 115 -15.39 -11.60 -12.09
N SER A 116 -15.64 -12.59 -11.25
CA SER A 116 -16.95 -13.24 -11.12
C SER A 116 -17.21 -13.60 -9.65
N ALA A 117 -18.41 -13.30 -9.15
CA ALA A 117 -18.81 -13.69 -7.79
C ALA A 117 -18.81 -15.22 -7.59
N ALA A 118 -18.84 -16.00 -8.68
CA ALA A 118 -18.83 -17.45 -8.68
C ALA A 118 -17.47 -18.06 -8.28
N THR A 119 -16.36 -17.36 -8.53
CA THR A 119 -15.00 -17.92 -8.45
C THR A 119 -14.17 -17.36 -7.29
N SER A 120 -14.70 -16.45 -6.47
CA SER A 120 -13.96 -15.85 -5.33
C SER A 120 -13.39 -16.88 -4.36
N SER A 121 -14.08 -18.00 -4.15
CA SER A 121 -13.61 -19.12 -3.31
C SER A 121 -12.38 -19.87 -3.86
N LEU A 122 -12.00 -19.62 -5.11
CA LEU A 122 -10.86 -20.21 -5.80
C LEU A 122 -9.69 -19.22 -5.94
N ALA A 123 -9.85 -17.94 -5.57
CA ALA A 123 -8.88 -16.90 -5.83
C ALA A 123 -7.50 -17.19 -5.20
N ASP A 124 -7.47 -17.66 -3.95
CA ASP A 124 -6.21 -17.99 -3.26
C ASP A 124 -5.48 -19.18 -3.91
N ASP A 125 -6.23 -20.23 -4.26
CA ASP A 125 -5.66 -21.42 -4.92
C ASP A 125 -5.19 -21.08 -6.36
N ALA A 126 -5.91 -20.20 -7.07
CA ALA A 126 -5.55 -19.70 -8.40
C ALA A 126 -4.32 -18.78 -8.36
N LEU A 127 -4.22 -17.88 -7.38
CA LEU A 127 -3.04 -17.05 -7.15
C LEU A 127 -1.82 -17.91 -6.81
N GLY A 128 -1.98 -18.88 -5.92
CA GLY A 128 -0.92 -19.83 -5.57
C GLY A 128 -0.44 -20.63 -6.78
N LEU A 129 -1.34 -21.01 -7.68
CA LEU A 129 -0.99 -21.68 -8.94
C LEU A 129 -0.30 -20.74 -9.92
N LEU A 130 -0.76 -19.49 -10.06
CA LEU A 130 -0.15 -18.47 -10.90
C LEU A 130 1.29 -18.19 -10.50
N LEU A 131 1.55 -17.91 -9.21
CA LEU A 131 2.90 -17.65 -8.71
C LEU A 131 3.82 -18.87 -8.87
N HIS A 132 3.27 -20.08 -8.70
CA HIS A 132 4.01 -21.32 -8.93
C HIS A 132 4.35 -21.55 -10.41
N ALA A 133 3.41 -21.27 -11.32
CA ALA A 133 3.61 -21.33 -12.76
C ALA A 133 4.69 -20.32 -13.19
N LEU A 134 4.59 -19.08 -12.71
CA LEU A 134 5.57 -18.02 -12.95
C LEU A 134 6.98 -18.42 -12.52
N GLY A 135 7.14 -19.00 -11.32
CA GLY A 135 8.43 -19.52 -10.82
C GLY A 135 8.97 -20.76 -11.55
N SER A 136 8.20 -21.31 -12.49
CA SER A 136 8.59 -22.50 -13.26
C SER A 136 9.03 -22.17 -14.69
N ILE A 137 8.81 -20.94 -15.16
CA ILE A 137 9.22 -20.51 -16.50
C ILE A 137 10.70 -20.11 -16.48
N PRO A 138 11.56 -20.73 -17.31
CA PRO A 138 12.95 -20.31 -17.41
C PRO A 138 13.03 -18.88 -17.95
N SER A 139 13.64 -17.97 -17.18
CA SER A 139 13.79 -16.55 -17.57
C SER A 139 14.65 -16.32 -18.82
N LYS A 140 15.39 -17.33 -19.28
CA LYS A 140 16.40 -17.20 -20.34
C LYS A 140 15.91 -17.50 -21.75
N ASP A 141 14.80 -18.20 -21.91
CA ASP A 141 14.47 -18.84 -23.20
C ASP A 141 13.34 -18.16 -23.99
N ASP A 142 12.47 -17.39 -23.35
CA ASP A 142 11.34 -16.74 -24.04
C ASP A 142 10.98 -15.35 -23.49
N MET A 143 11.57 -14.31 -24.09
CA MET A 143 11.25 -12.91 -23.76
C MET A 143 9.85 -12.48 -24.23
N SER A 144 9.24 -13.18 -25.19
CA SER A 144 7.93 -12.82 -25.74
C SER A 144 6.80 -13.11 -24.75
N TRP A 145 6.94 -14.20 -23.99
CA TRP A 145 6.01 -14.57 -22.94
C TRP A 145 5.94 -13.52 -21.82
N TRP A 146 7.12 -13.07 -21.33
CA TRP A 146 7.21 -12.04 -20.29
C TRP A 146 6.67 -10.68 -20.75
N GLU A 147 6.85 -10.34 -22.03
CA GLU A 147 6.26 -9.11 -22.58
C GLU A 147 4.73 -9.20 -22.63
N SER A 148 4.16 -10.33 -23.07
CA SER A 148 2.71 -10.55 -23.04
C SER A 148 2.16 -10.43 -21.61
N LEU A 149 2.86 -10.99 -20.63
CA LEU A 149 2.44 -10.90 -19.22
C LEU A 149 2.43 -9.45 -18.73
N ARG A 150 3.49 -8.69 -19.01
CA ARG A 150 3.58 -7.26 -18.65
C ARG A 150 2.42 -6.45 -19.23
N VAL A 151 2.10 -6.66 -20.52
CA VAL A 151 0.99 -5.98 -21.20
C VAL A 151 -0.35 -6.30 -20.54
N ASN A 152 -0.60 -7.57 -20.21
CA ASN A 152 -1.86 -7.97 -19.58
C ASN A 152 -2.00 -7.46 -18.14
N VAL A 153 -0.92 -7.44 -17.36
CA VAL A 153 -0.92 -6.86 -16.00
C VAL A 153 -1.24 -5.37 -16.06
N VAL A 154 -0.64 -4.63 -17.00
CA VAL A 154 -0.97 -3.20 -17.22
C VAL A 154 -2.44 -3.02 -17.60
N ALA A 155 -2.94 -3.81 -18.55
CA ALA A 155 -4.34 -3.74 -18.96
C ALA A 155 -5.31 -4.06 -17.82
N ALA A 156 -4.96 -5.00 -16.94
CA ALA A 156 -5.75 -5.33 -15.76
C ALA A 156 -5.77 -4.18 -14.73
N PHE A 157 -4.64 -3.49 -14.52
CA PHE A 157 -4.59 -2.28 -13.71
C PHE A 157 -5.46 -1.15 -14.29
N ASP A 158 -5.39 -0.91 -15.60
CA ASP A 158 -6.19 0.11 -16.29
C ASP A 158 -7.69 -0.22 -16.23
N GLY A 159 -8.05 -1.50 -16.36
CA GLY A 159 -9.42 -2.00 -16.17
C GLY A 159 -9.92 -1.82 -14.73
N ALA A 160 -9.07 -2.08 -13.74
CA ALA A 160 -9.40 -1.88 -12.33
C ALA A 160 -9.65 -0.40 -12.00
N ALA A 161 -8.80 0.49 -12.53
CA ALA A 161 -8.89 1.94 -12.29
C ALA A 161 -10.09 2.60 -13.00
N SER A 162 -10.52 2.09 -14.15
CA SER A 162 -11.60 2.70 -14.96
C SER A 162 -13.02 2.28 -14.59
N SER A 163 -13.18 1.29 -13.70
CA SER A 163 -14.45 0.69 -13.26
C SER A 163 -15.36 1.60 -12.41
N THR A 164 -15.71 2.76 -12.95
CA THR A 164 -16.56 3.76 -12.31
C THR A 164 -18.06 3.47 -12.46
N SER A 165 -18.45 2.47 -13.26
CA SER A 165 -19.84 2.31 -13.70
C SER A 165 -20.65 1.20 -13.03
N HIS A 166 -20.04 0.20 -12.35
CA HIS A 166 -20.80 -0.86 -11.67
C HIS A 166 -20.11 -1.38 -10.39
N PRO A 167 -20.68 -1.20 -9.19
CA PRO A 167 -20.04 -1.54 -7.90
C PRO A 167 -20.02 -3.05 -7.54
N HIS A 168 -20.18 -3.95 -8.51
CA HIS A 168 -20.33 -5.39 -8.26
C HIS A 168 -19.38 -6.30 -9.03
N THR A 169 -18.35 -5.76 -9.68
CA THR A 169 -17.64 -6.54 -10.71
C THR A 169 -16.13 -6.37 -10.71
N ILE A 170 -15.48 -6.16 -9.57
CA ILE A 170 -14.05 -6.51 -9.47
C ILE A 170 -13.80 -7.37 -8.23
N ALA A 171 -13.28 -8.58 -8.47
CA ALA A 171 -12.58 -9.36 -7.46
C ALA A 171 -11.35 -8.58 -6.97
N ASP A 172 -10.88 -8.86 -5.77
CA ASP A 172 -9.77 -8.17 -5.11
C ASP A 172 -8.51 -8.01 -6.01
N PRO A 173 -8.18 -6.82 -6.55
CA PRO A 173 -7.00 -6.58 -7.39
C PRO A 173 -5.64 -6.68 -6.64
N THR A 174 -5.60 -7.04 -5.36
CA THR A 174 -4.34 -7.23 -4.62
C THR A 174 -3.40 -8.23 -5.28
N TRP A 175 -3.93 -9.22 -6.01
CA TRP A 175 -3.12 -10.19 -6.76
C TRP A 175 -2.18 -9.54 -7.79
N LEU A 176 -2.57 -8.39 -8.36
CA LEU A 176 -1.72 -7.65 -9.30
C LEU A 176 -0.43 -7.19 -8.62
N GLY A 177 -0.51 -6.81 -7.33
CA GLY A 177 0.65 -6.43 -6.53
C GLY A 177 1.69 -7.56 -6.44
N TYR A 178 1.24 -8.78 -6.13
CA TYR A 178 2.13 -9.95 -6.03
C TYR A 178 2.80 -10.31 -7.37
N VAL A 179 2.07 -10.16 -8.49
CA VAL A 179 2.66 -10.39 -9.82
C VAL A 179 3.72 -9.34 -10.15
N VAL A 180 3.47 -8.07 -9.80
CA VAL A 180 4.45 -6.99 -9.97
C VAL A 180 5.70 -7.25 -9.13
N GLU A 181 5.54 -7.56 -7.84
CA GLU A 181 6.61 -7.96 -6.93
C GLU A 181 7.47 -9.08 -7.53
N PHE A 182 6.84 -10.16 -7.99
CA PHE A 182 7.54 -11.26 -8.66
C PHE A 182 8.34 -10.80 -9.90
N LEU A 183 7.76 -9.95 -10.75
CA LEU A 183 8.45 -9.43 -11.94
C LEU A 183 9.70 -8.62 -11.59
N PHE A 184 9.63 -7.82 -10.51
CA PHE A 184 10.78 -7.07 -10.02
C PHE A 184 11.85 -7.98 -9.41
N GLU A 185 11.47 -8.93 -8.55
CA GLU A 185 12.41 -9.89 -7.95
C GLU A 185 13.19 -10.69 -9.00
N GLN A 186 12.51 -11.12 -10.07
CA GLN A 186 13.13 -11.87 -11.16
C GLN A 186 13.88 -10.98 -12.17
N HIS A 187 13.89 -9.66 -11.99
CA HIS A 187 14.52 -8.69 -12.91
C HIS A 187 13.92 -8.76 -14.34
N LEU A 188 12.62 -9.01 -14.44
CA LEU A 188 11.88 -9.18 -15.70
C LEU A 188 11.06 -7.94 -16.06
N VAL A 189 11.49 -6.77 -15.60
CA VAL A 189 10.82 -5.49 -15.84
C VAL A 189 11.48 -4.74 -17.01
N SER A 190 10.66 -4.08 -17.84
CA SER A 190 11.13 -3.20 -18.92
C SER A 190 11.00 -1.73 -18.50
N PRO A 191 11.77 -0.80 -19.11
CA PRO A 191 11.64 0.63 -18.80
C PRO A 191 10.23 1.19 -19.05
N SER A 192 9.54 0.69 -20.09
CA SER A 192 8.15 1.08 -20.38
C SER A 192 7.18 0.60 -19.30
N PHE A 193 7.39 -0.61 -18.77
CA PHE A 193 6.58 -1.15 -17.68
C PHE A 193 6.77 -0.36 -16.39
N VAL A 194 8.02 -0.06 -16.03
CA VAL A 194 8.37 0.76 -14.86
C VAL A 194 7.72 2.14 -14.96
N GLN A 195 7.84 2.79 -16.13
CA GLN A 195 7.20 4.07 -16.40
C GLN A 195 5.66 4.01 -16.25
N ARG A 196 5.04 2.92 -16.70
CA ARG A 196 3.59 2.76 -16.57
C ARG A 196 3.14 2.53 -15.13
N MET A 197 3.90 1.76 -14.35
CA MET A 197 3.64 1.59 -12.91
C MET A 197 3.81 2.90 -12.15
N LEU A 198 4.80 3.72 -12.53
CA LEU A 198 4.98 5.07 -12.00
C LEU A 198 3.76 5.96 -12.30
N GLU A 199 3.27 5.96 -13.54
CA GLU A 199 2.06 6.69 -13.94
C GLU A 199 0.83 6.26 -13.12
N LEU A 200 0.67 4.96 -12.89
CA LEU A 200 -0.40 4.42 -12.06
C LEU A 200 -0.32 4.94 -10.61
N CYS A 201 0.86 4.93 -10.00
CA CYS A 201 1.07 5.47 -8.66
C CYS A 201 0.70 6.97 -8.61
N THR A 202 1.10 7.75 -9.62
CA THR A 202 0.79 9.18 -9.70
C THR A 202 -0.70 9.45 -9.89
N ALA A 203 -1.40 8.62 -10.67
CA ALA A 203 -2.84 8.75 -10.90
C ALA A 203 -3.63 8.51 -9.60
N ILE A 204 -3.21 7.54 -8.78
CA ILE A 204 -3.85 7.24 -7.49
C ILE A 204 -3.76 8.44 -6.54
N ILE A 205 -2.58 9.04 -6.39
CA ILE A 205 -2.37 10.20 -5.50
C ILE A 205 -3.20 11.41 -5.94
N SER A 206 -3.49 11.52 -7.24
CA SER A 206 -4.22 12.63 -7.84
C SER A 206 -5.74 12.42 -7.84
N THR A 207 -6.24 11.23 -7.50
CA THR A 207 -7.66 10.87 -7.59
C THR A 207 -8.29 10.82 -6.20
N PRO A 208 -9.29 11.68 -5.89
CA PRO A 208 -9.89 11.76 -4.56
C PRO A 208 -10.71 10.51 -4.21
N ASP A 209 -10.75 10.17 -2.92
CA ASP A 209 -11.44 8.99 -2.35
C ASP A 209 -12.98 8.98 -2.52
N THR A 210 -13.58 10.05 -3.02
CA THR A 210 -15.04 10.26 -2.98
C THR A 210 -15.85 9.36 -3.93
N SER A 211 -15.21 8.50 -4.73
CA SER A 211 -15.85 7.49 -5.58
C SER A 211 -15.58 6.06 -5.07
N PHE A 212 -16.08 5.73 -3.88
CA PHE A 212 -15.89 4.40 -3.27
C PHE A 212 -16.56 3.27 -4.07
N SER A 213 -15.81 2.72 -5.03
CA SER A 213 -15.91 1.32 -5.44
C SER A 213 -14.93 0.53 -4.58
N VAL A 214 -15.35 -0.61 -4.01
CA VAL A 214 -14.53 -1.53 -3.21
C VAL A 214 -13.21 -1.90 -3.93
N SER A 215 -13.26 -1.97 -5.26
CA SER A 215 -12.11 -2.23 -6.12
C SER A 215 -10.98 -1.20 -5.99
N CYS A 216 -11.33 0.06 -5.72
CA CYS A 216 -10.35 1.14 -5.61
C CYS A 216 -9.53 1.04 -4.31
N LEU A 217 -10.11 0.50 -3.23
CA LEU A 217 -9.40 0.24 -1.97
C LEU A 217 -8.34 -0.85 -2.13
N PHE A 218 -8.71 -1.98 -2.73
CA PHE A 218 -7.80 -3.09 -2.98
C PHE A 218 -6.70 -2.73 -3.99
N LEU A 219 -7.02 -1.88 -4.98
CA LEU A 219 -6.03 -1.37 -5.93
C LEU A 219 -4.97 -0.52 -5.22
N ARG A 220 -5.38 0.34 -4.28
CA ARG A 220 -4.45 1.09 -3.42
C ARG A 220 -3.59 0.15 -2.59
N GLN A 221 -4.16 -0.91 -2.03
CA GLN A 221 -3.40 -1.90 -1.28
C GLN A 221 -2.32 -2.57 -2.14
N ALA A 222 -2.63 -2.95 -3.39
CA ALA A 222 -1.65 -3.50 -4.32
C ALA A 222 -0.51 -2.50 -4.59
N ILE A 223 -0.85 -1.22 -4.77
CA ILE A 223 0.11 -0.18 -5.14
C ILE A 223 1.03 0.19 -3.98
N PHE A 224 0.46 0.48 -2.81
CA PHE A 224 1.25 0.83 -1.63
C PHE A 224 1.96 -0.37 -1.01
N GLY A 225 1.36 -1.57 -1.08
CA GLY A 225 1.92 -2.78 -0.49
C GLY A 225 3.02 -3.43 -1.33
N SER A 226 2.90 -3.41 -2.65
CA SER A 226 3.83 -4.13 -3.54
C SER A 226 4.48 -3.22 -4.59
N VAL A 227 3.72 -2.39 -5.31
CA VAL A 227 4.28 -1.64 -6.47
C VAL A 227 5.30 -0.59 -6.04
N VAL A 228 4.96 0.28 -5.09
CA VAL A 228 5.80 1.39 -4.65
C VAL A 228 7.13 0.91 -4.05
N PRO A 229 7.15 -0.03 -3.09
CA PRO A 229 8.41 -0.53 -2.53
C PRO A 229 9.35 -1.09 -3.60
N HIS A 230 8.83 -1.85 -4.56
CA HIS A 230 9.63 -2.47 -5.61
C HIS A 230 10.13 -1.46 -6.65
N LEU A 231 9.36 -0.42 -6.97
CA LEU A 231 9.84 0.69 -7.80
C LEU A 231 11.02 1.41 -7.16
N ILE A 232 10.91 1.71 -5.85
CA ILE A 232 11.97 2.41 -5.12
C ILE A 232 13.23 1.54 -4.99
N GLN A 233 13.08 0.25 -4.72
CA GLN A 233 14.20 -0.70 -4.67
C GLN A 233 14.89 -0.88 -6.01
N HIS A 234 14.13 -0.83 -7.12
CA HIS A 234 14.67 -0.97 -8.46
C HIS A 234 15.56 0.21 -8.86
N GLU A 235 15.08 1.44 -8.65
CA GLU A 235 15.84 2.65 -9.00
C GLU A 235 15.55 3.79 -8.01
N ALA A 236 16.56 4.17 -7.24
CA ALA A 236 16.44 5.23 -6.22
C ALA A 236 16.01 6.59 -6.81
N ALA A 237 16.28 6.86 -8.09
CA ALA A 237 15.82 8.07 -8.76
C ALA A 237 14.29 8.16 -8.83
N LEU A 238 13.59 7.02 -8.93
CA LEU A 238 12.12 6.97 -8.96
C LEU A 238 11.49 7.48 -7.67
N ALA A 239 12.13 7.25 -6.52
CA ALA A 239 11.68 7.81 -5.26
C ALA A 239 11.65 9.35 -5.31
N SER A 240 12.66 9.97 -5.92
CA SER A 240 12.72 11.43 -6.08
C SER A 240 11.65 11.98 -7.04
N THR A 241 11.34 11.23 -8.10
CA THR A 241 10.29 11.56 -9.07
C THR A 241 8.90 11.46 -8.42
N LEU A 242 8.61 10.36 -7.73
CA LEU A 242 7.37 10.18 -6.97
C LEU A 242 7.21 11.23 -5.88
N SER A 243 8.28 11.53 -5.13
CA SER A 243 8.30 12.58 -4.11
C SER A 243 7.88 13.92 -4.71
N SER A 244 8.49 14.30 -5.83
CA SER A 244 8.17 15.56 -6.52
C SER A 244 6.71 15.58 -6.96
N HIS A 245 6.21 14.46 -7.50
CA HIS A 245 4.83 14.36 -7.95
C HIS A 245 3.84 14.52 -6.78
N VAL A 246 4.02 13.77 -5.68
CA VAL A 246 3.19 13.88 -4.47
C VAL A 246 3.15 15.33 -3.99
N LEU A 247 4.30 15.99 -3.88
CA LEU A 247 4.36 17.38 -3.40
C LEU A 247 3.67 18.40 -4.32
N THR A 248 3.48 18.07 -5.60
CA THR A 248 2.81 18.95 -6.58
C THR A 248 1.33 18.64 -6.79
N ALA A 249 0.95 17.36 -6.69
CA ALA A 249 -0.37 16.88 -7.10
C ALA A 249 -1.30 16.56 -5.91
N TRP A 250 -0.78 16.51 -4.68
CA TRP A 250 -1.59 16.22 -3.50
C TRP A 250 -2.76 17.18 -3.34
N GLN A 251 -3.86 16.67 -2.81
CA GLN A 251 -5.04 17.43 -2.44
C GLN A 251 -5.47 17.04 -1.02
N PRO A 252 -6.24 17.89 -0.31
CA PRO A 252 -6.77 17.54 1.00
C PRO A 252 -7.56 16.22 1.01
N GLU A 253 -8.24 15.90 -0.09
CA GLU A 253 -9.03 14.68 -0.28
C GLU A 253 -8.17 13.43 -0.48
N THR A 254 -6.89 13.58 -0.85
CA THR A 254 -5.92 12.49 -1.02
C THR A 254 -4.84 12.51 0.06
N LEU A 255 -5.14 13.15 1.20
CA LEU A 255 -4.20 13.35 2.30
C LEU A 255 -3.65 12.04 2.85
N GLN A 256 -4.52 11.03 3.04
CA GLN A 256 -4.11 9.73 3.57
C GLN A 256 -3.15 9.01 2.62
N ASP A 257 -3.49 8.94 1.33
CA ASP A 257 -2.64 8.35 0.28
C ASP A 257 -1.31 9.09 0.15
N SER A 258 -1.34 10.42 0.21
CA SER A 258 -0.14 11.25 0.16
C SER A 258 0.77 10.98 1.36
N LEU A 259 0.21 10.85 2.57
CA LEU A 259 0.98 10.53 3.78
C LEU A 259 1.55 9.12 3.73
N LEU A 260 0.78 8.13 3.25
CA LEU A 260 1.25 6.76 3.10
C LEU A 260 2.41 6.68 2.10
N MET A 261 2.26 7.32 0.94
CA MET A 261 3.34 7.43 -0.06
C MET A 261 4.58 8.10 0.54
N LEU A 262 4.41 9.20 1.26
CA LEU A 262 5.53 9.91 1.87
C LEU A 262 6.25 9.07 2.93
N CYS A 263 5.53 8.23 3.70
CA CYS A 263 6.16 7.32 4.66
C CYS A 263 7.13 6.35 3.98
N GLU A 264 6.76 5.83 2.80
CA GLU A 264 7.63 4.95 2.01
C GLU A 264 8.77 5.71 1.31
N LEU A 265 8.53 6.94 0.83
CA LEU A 265 9.52 7.71 0.09
C LEU A 265 10.56 8.41 0.98
N PHE A 266 10.18 8.82 2.19
CA PHE A 266 11.01 9.66 3.06
C PHE A 266 12.40 9.06 3.35
N PRO A 267 12.55 7.76 3.65
CA PRO A 267 13.87 7.16 3.88
C PRO A 267 14.84 7.28 2.70
N HIS A 268 14.33 7.43 1.48
CA HIS A 268 15.14 7.42 0.25
C HIS A 268 15.48 8.83 -0.27
N SER A 269 14.69 9.84 0.09
CA SER A 269 14.86 11.22 -0.40
C SER A 269 14.65 12.31 0.67
N PRO A 270 15.18 12.16 1.90
CA PRO A 270 14.80 13.00 3.04
C PRO A 270 15.16 14.48 2.84
N HIS A 271 16.33 14.78 2.26
CA HIS A 271 16.81 16.16 2.08
C HIS A 271 15.92 17.03 1.19
N ARG A 272 15.27 16.44 0.17
CA ARG A 272 14.34 17.17 -0.72
C ARG A 272 12.95 17.33 -0.10
N LEU A 273 12.52 16.35 0.69
CA LEU A 273 11.17 16.31 1.24
C LEU A 273 11.02 17.25 2.44
N HIS A 274 11.93 17.16 3.42
CA HIS A 274 11.74 17.87 4.69
C HIS A 274 11.82 19.40 4.57
N THR A 275 12.37 19.95 3.49
CA THR A 275 12.45 21.39 3.23
C THR A 275 11.29 21.92 2.40
N ALA A 276 10.48 21.04 1.79
CA ALA A 276 9.44 21.45 0.85
C ALA A 276 8.21 22.06 1.57
N PRO A 277 7.71 23.24 1.16
CA PRO A 277 6.51 23.83 1.75
C PRO A 277 5.25 22.95 1.63
N SER A 278 5.10 22.23 0.51
CA SER A 278 4.02 21.26 0.34
C SER A 278 4.09 20.12 1.36
N PHE A 279 5.30 19.65 1.70
CA PHE A 279 5.48 18.61 2.72
C PHE A 279 5.02 19.12 4.08
N HIS A 280 5.42 20.33 4.45
CA HIS A 280 4.96 21.00 5.68
C HIS A 280 3.43 21.15 5.72
N ALA A 281 2.80 21.52 4.61
CA ALA A 281 1.35 21.64 4.50
C ALA A 281 0.64 20.29 4.68
N ILE A 282 1.13 19.22 4.03
CA ILE A 282 0.61 17.85 4.17
C ILE A 282 0.72 17.39 5.64
N LEU A 283 1.88 17.55 6.27
CA LEU A 283 2.08 17.16 7.66
C LEU A 283 1.14 17.92 8.60
N ARG A 284 1.02 19.24 8.43
CA ARG A 284 0.16 20.08 9.27
C ARG A 284 -1.30 19.65 9.19
N LEU A 285 -1.81 19.40 7.97
CA LEU A 285 -3.17 18.90 7.79
C LEU A 285 -3.34 17.48 8.37
N GLY A 286 -2.35 16.61 8.15
CA GLY A 286 -2.33 15.25 8.70
C GLY A 286 -2.39 15.22 10.23
N LEU A 287 -1.65 16.10 10.91
CA LEU A 287 -1.65 16.23 12.37
C LEU A 287 -2.99 16.73 12.92
N GLN A 288 -3.74 17.51 12.14
CA GLN A 288 -5.05 18.03 12.53
C GLN A 288 -6.22 17.11 12.12
N HIS A 289 -5.93 16.00 11.43
CA HIS A 289 -6.96 15.11 10.90
C HIS A 289 -7.77 14.41 12.00
N ALA A 290 -9.04 14.11 11.71
CA ALA A 290 -9.95 13.45 12.65
C ALA A 290 -9.50 12.02 12.99
N GLU A 291 -8.97 11.28 12.02
CA GLU A 291 -8.52 9.90 12.18
C GLU A 291 -7.14 9.78 12.84
N ALA A 292 -7.03 8.88 13.81
CA ALA A 292 -5.78 8.67 14.56
C ALA A 292 -4.65 8.11 13.70
N VAL A 293 -4.94 7.26 12.72
CA VAL A 293 -3.94 6.65 11.83
C VAL A 293 -3.26 7.73 10.98
N VAL A 294 -4.03 8.64 10.39
CA VAL A 294 -3.52 9.80 9.63
C VAL A 294 -2.61 10.68 10.50
N ARG A 295 -3.02 10.99 11.73
CA ARG A 295 -2.18 11.74 12.68
C ARG A 295 -0.88 11.01 13.02
N LYS A 296 -0.91 9.68 13.16
CA LYS A 296 0.30 8.86 13.42
C LYS A 296 1.28 8.90 12.26
N MET A 297 0.80 8.79 11.02
CA MET A 297 1.65 8.90 9.83
C MET A 297 2.31 10.29 9.73
N ALA A 298 1.52 11.35 9.90
CA ALA A 298 2.05 12.71 9.90
C ALA A 298 3.06 12.96 11.01
N LEU A 299 2.80 12.45 12.22
CA LEU A 299 3.75 12.54 13.34
C LEU A 299 5.03 11.74 13.09
N HIS A 300 4.93 10.55 12.49
CA HIS A 300 6.08 9.74 12.13
C HIS A 300 7.00 10.50 11.15
N LEU A 301 6.42 11.08 10.10
CA LEU A 301 7.15 11.90 9.14
C LEU A 301 7.73 13.18 9.76
N LEU A 302 7.02 13.84 10.67
CA LEU A 302 7.56 15.00 11.40
C LEU A 302 8.79 14.60 12.22
N ARG A 303 8.76 13.47 12.91
CA ARG A 303 9.91 12.96 13.67
C ARG A 303 11.09 12.62 12.77
N ALA A 304 10.82 11.98 11.64
CA ALA A 304 11.85 11.65 10.67
C ALA A 304 12.49 12.92 10.07
N ALA A 305 11.69 13.95 9.80
CA ALA A 305 12.17 15.27 9.37
C ALA A 305 13.04 15.95 10.44
N LEU A 306 12.61 15.96 11.70
CA LEU A 306 13.39 16.53 12.81
C LEU A 306 14.69 15.77 13.09
N ALA A 307 14.75 14.48 12.77
CA ALA A 307 15.96 13.67 12.89
C ALA A 307 16.90 13.79 11.67
N THR A 308 16.41 14.36 10.56
CA THR A 308 17.22 14.62 9.36
C THR A 308 18.10 15.85 9.55
N ASP A 309 17.56 16.88 10.21
CA ASP A 309 18.35 17.99 10.72
C ASP A 309 19.21 17.50 11.89
N ASP A 310 20.45 17.95 11.99
CA ASP A 310 21.28 17.67 13.17
C ASP A 310 20.50 18.11 14.42
N ALA A 311 20.36 17.26 15.44
CA ALA A 311 19.48 17.52 16.59
C ALA A 311 19.84 18.80 17.37
N THR A 312 21.01 19.37 17.09
CA THR A 312 21.52 20.65 17.62
C THR A 312 20.97 21.87 16.88
N VAL A 313 20.37 21.69 15.71
CA VAL A 313 19.89 22.72 14.78
C VAL A 313 18.38 22.95 14.93
N ALA A 314 17.61 21.92 15.29
CA ALA A 314 16.17 22.04 15.49
C ALA A 314 15.84 22.84 16.77
N HIS A 315 14.90 23.78 16.68
CA HIS A 315 14.46 24.56 17.83
C HIS A 315 13.74 23.66 18.86
N VAL A 316 14.05 23.83 20.15
CA VAL A 316 13.56 23.00 21.27
C VAL A 316 12.03 22.87 21.35
N SER A 317 11.29 23.85 20.82
CA SER A 317 9.82 23.82 20.80
C SER A 317 9.26 22.70 19.90
N TRP A 318 9.99 22.24 18.88
CA TRP A 318 9.55 21.11 18.06
C TRP A 318 9.57 19.77 18.81
N GLY A 319 10.63 19.51 19.58
CA GLY A 319 10.70 18.34 20.47
C GLY A 319 9.62 18.38 21.56
N THR A 320 9.39 19.56 22.13
CA THR A 320 8.32 19.80 23.11
C THR A 320 6.94 19.54 22.50
N PHE A 321 6.73 19.99 21.26
CA PHE A 321 5.49 19.76 20.51
C PHE A 321 5.24 18.29 20.24
N VAL A 322 6.23 17.55 19.73
CA VAL A 322 6.08 16.11 19.44
C VAL A 322 5.63 15.35 20.69
N HIS A 323 6.29 15.58 21.83
CA HIS A 323 5.93 14.94 23.09
C HIS A 323 4.50 15.30 23.53
N ALA A 324 4.15 16.59 23.50
CA ALA A 324 2.83 17.03 23.92
C ALA A 324 1.73 16.53 22.98
N PHE A 325 1.99 16.53 21.67
CA PHE A 325 1.07 16.07 20.65
C PHE A 325 0.70 14.61 20.85
N GLU A 326 1.68 13.74 21.10
CA GLU A 326 1.43 12.31 21.32
C GLU A 326 0.48 12.05 22.47
N ILE A 327 0.79 12.66 23.61
CA ILE A 327 0.01 12.44 24.83
C ILE A 327 -1.41 12.97 24.62
N VAL A 328 -1.56 14.16 24.07
CA VAL A 328 -2.89 14.75 23.83
C VAL A 328 -3.73 13.99 22.79
N HIS A 329 -3.10 13.42 21.75
CA HIS A 329 -3.83 12.83 20.63
C HIS A 329 -3.99 11.32 20.70
N PHE A 330 -3.15 10.62 21.48
CA PHE A 330 -3.14 9.16 21.55
C PHE A 330 -3.35 8.62 22.97
N HIS A 331 -3.21 9.45 24.00
CA HIS A 331 -3.47 9.08 25.37
C HIS A 331 -4.67 9.86 25.92
N HIS A 332 -5.71 9.15 26.34
CA HIS A 332 -7.00 9.77 26.73
C HIS A 332 -7.14 9.90 28.26
N GLU A 333 -6.06 9.65 29.00
CA GLU A 333 -6.06 9.59 30.45
C GLU A 333 -5.74 10.97 31.04
N GLN A 334 -6.59 11.45 31.94
CA GLN A 334 -6.48 12.79 32.53
C GLN A 334 -5.11 13.04 33.17
N HIS A 335 -4.56 12.08 33.90
CA HIS A 335 -3.29 12.25 34.61
C HIS A 335 -2.09 12.41 33.67
N LEU A 336 -2.16 11.87 32.44
CA LEU A 336 -1.13 12.06 31.43
C LEU A 336 -1.19 13.47 30.83
N LEU A 337 -2.40 14.03 30.67
CA LEU A 337 -2.58 15.40 30.22
C LEU A 337 -2.08 16.42 31.25
N GLU A 338 -2.31 16.15 32.54
CA GLU A 338 -1.77 16.96 33.64
C GLU A 338 -0.24 16.97 33.63
N GLN A 339 0.41 15.82 33.37
CA GLN A 339 1.87 15.71 33.28
C GLN A 339 2.47 16.53 32.13
N VAL A 340 1.73 16.66 31.03
CA VAL A 340 2.19 17.34 29.82
C VAL A 340 1.84 18.82 29.81
N TRP A 341 1.06 19.29 30.78
CA TRP A 341 0.61 20.67 30.83
C TRP A 341 1.77 21.68 30.81
N ALA A 342 2.86 21.40 31.53
CA ALA A 342 4.04 22.27 31.53
C ALA A 342 4.64 22.43 30.12
N SER A 343 4.63 21.37 29.30
CA SER A 343 5.05 21.41 27.90
C SER A 343 4.07 22.24 27.05
N ILE A 344 2.77 22.08 27.25
CA ILE A 344 1.73 22.88 26.56
C ILE A 344 1.89 24.37 26.90
N ALA A 345 2.07 24.71 28.17
CA ALA A 345 2.30 26.08 28.63
C ALA A 345 3.58 26.68 28.03
N ALA A 346 4.67 25.91 27.94
CA ALA A 346 5.88 26.35 27.25
C ALA A 346 5.63 26.65 25.76
N LEU A 347 4.86 25.80 25.07
CA LEU A 347 4.48 26.01 23.67
C LEU A 347 3.60 27.25 23.48
N ILE A 348 2.67 27.53 24.40
CA ILE A 348 1.86 28.76 24.39
C ILE A 348 2.77 29.98 24.49
N ARG A 349 3.72 29.99 25.44
CA ARG A 349 4.70 31.08 25.56
C ARG A 349 5.48 31.29 24.26
N HIS A 350 6.03 30.23 23.69
CA HIS A 350 6.81 30.32 22.45
C HIS A 350 5.98 30.82 21.26
N THR A 351 4.75 30.34 21.10
CA THR A 351 3.90 30.70 19.96
C THR A 351 3.30 32.11 20.06
N THR A 352 3.07 32.60 21.29
CA THR A 352 2.45 33.91 21.53
C THR A 352 3.48 35.05 21.48
N ILE A 353 4.73 34.79 21.87
CA ILE A 353 5.83 35.77 21.81
C ILE A 353 6.29 36.03 20.35
N VAL A 354 6.28 35.00 19.49
CA VAL A 354 6.77 35.10 18.09
C VAL A 354 5.84 35.94 17.20
N LEU A 355 4.55 36.04 17.53
CA LEU A 355 3.61 36.97 16.88
C LEU A 355 3.94 38.46 17.12
N HIS A 356 4.83 38.78 18.08
CA HIS A 356 5.08 40.14 18.54
C HIS A 356 6.46 40.71 18.18
N HIS A 357 7.31 40.00 17.41
CA HIS A 357 8.56 40.55 16.85
C HIS A 357 8.64 40.32 15.33
N PRO A 358 8.01 41.17 14.50
CA PRO A 358 8.17 41.13 13.04
C PRO A 358 9.56 41.61 12.57
N HIS A 359 10.41 42.11 13.48
CA HIS A 359 11.60 42.91 13.15
C HIS A 359 12.95 42.42 13.67
N HIS A 360 13.08 41.18 14.16
CA HIS A 360 14.41 40.56 14.08
C HIS A 360 14.59 40.02 12.66
N SER A 361 14.88 40.97 11.77
CA SER A 361 15.29 40.70 10.41
C SER A 361 16.43 39.70 10.40
N ILE A 362 16.28 38.71 9.52
CA ILE A 362 17.30 37.80 9.03
C ILE A 362 18.31 38.58 8.14
N HIS A 363 18.73 39.77 8.58
CA HIS A 363 19.68 40.61 7.87
C HIS A 363 20.70 41.21 8.84
N SER A 364 21.61 40.37 9.33
CA SER A 364 22.97 40.83 9.61
C SER A 364 23.98 39.68 9.54
N THR A 365 24.18 39.13 8.35
CA THR A 365 25.53 38.93 7.80
C THR A 365 25.36 38.68 6.31
N THR A 366 25.98 39.53 5.52
CA THR A 366 26.30 39.32 4.11
C THR A 366 26.98 37.96 3.93
N ASP A 367 26.24 36.98 3.46
CA ASP A 367 26.72 35.79 2.76
C ASP A 367 25.48 35.11 2.16
N ASP A 368 25.57 34.67 0.91
CA ASP A 368 24.57 33.89 0.20
C ASP A 368 24.28 32.56 0.92
N LYS A 369 23.49 32.60 2.00
CA LYS A 369 23.13 31.43 2.79
C LYS A 369 21.63 31.17 2.69
N GLU A 370 21.34 29.92 2.37
CA GLU A 370 20.03 29.29 2.22
C GLU A 370 19.01 29.81 3.24
N ALA A 371 17.76 29.95 2.81
CA ALA A 371 16.65 30.32 3.69
C ALA A 371 16.64 29.39 4.93
N PRO A 372 16.47 29.93 6.15
CA PRO A 372 16.50 29.11 7.35
C PRO A 372 15.43 28.02 7.31
N SER A 373 15.80 26.77 7.64
CA SER A 373 14.85 25.64 7.68
C SER A 373 13.74 25.94 8.69
N LEU A 374 12.49 25.55 8.37
CA LEU A 374 11.31 25.72 9.24
C LEU A 374 11.58 25.22 10.68
N PHE A 375 12.33 24.13 10.80
CA PHE A 375 12.60 23.46 12.07
C PHE A 375 13.65 24.17 12.93
N THR A 376 14.45 25.07 12.36
CA THR A 376 15.42 25.90 13.10
C THR A 376 14.77 27.07 13.84
N ALA A 377 13.56 27.45 13.45
CA ALA A 377 12.78 28.51 14.07
C ALA A 377 11.82 27.95 15.13
N PRO A 378 11.37 28.79 16.08
CA PRO A 378 10.31 28.39 17.01
C PRO A 378 9.05 27.93 16.28
N LEU A 379 8.48 26.79 16.71
CA LEU A 379 7.18 26.26 16.30
C LEU A 379 6.13 27.38 16.08
N PRO A 380 5.58 27.52 14.85
CA PRO A 380 4.50 28.45 14.57
C PRO A 380 3.17 28.03 15.22
N PHE A 381 2.31 29.00 15.55
CA PHE A 381 1.03 28.73 16.22
C PHE A 381 0.12 27.77 15.43
N GLU A 382 0.10 27.86 14.10
CA GLU A 382 -0.70 26.98 13.22
C GLU A 382 -0.41 25.48 13.40
N TRP A 383 0.81 25.10 13.82
CA TRP A 383 1.16 23.72 14.13
C TRP A 383 0.64 23.30 15.52
N PHE A 384 0.65 24.23 16.47
CA PHE A 384 0.22 24.01 17.85
C PHE A 384 -1.30 23.95 18.00
N GLN A 385 -2.06 24.60 17.13
CA GLN A 385 -3.53 24.66 17.17
C GLN A 385 -4.22 23.31 17.37
N GLY A 386 -3.70 22.22 16.78
CA GLY A 386 -4.29 20.89 16.91
C GLY A 386 -4.33 20.37 18.36
N ILE A 387 -3.27 20.57 19.13
CA ILE A 387 -3.21 20.22 20.56
C ILE A 387 -4.29 20.94 21.33
N VAL A 388 -4.34 22.25 21.14
CA VAL A 388 -5.24 23.15 21.83
C VAL A 388 -6.70 22.83 21.52
N HIS A 389 -7.03 22.61 20.23
CA HIS A 389 -8.37 22.22 19.80
C HIS A 389 -8.81 20.90 20.43
N ARG A 390 -7.94 19.89 20.50
CA ARG A 390 -8.26 18.59 21.10
C ARG A 390 -8.46 18.69 22.60
N CYS A 391 -7.64 19.45 23.30
CA CYS A 391 -7.83 19.67 24.74
C CYS A 391 -9.15 20.40 25.04
N TRP A 392 -9.57 21.36 24.21
CA TRP A 392 -10.87 22.03 24.36
C TRP A 392 -12.08 21.15 24.05
N HIS A 393 -11.92 20.19 23.14
CA HIS A 393 -12.99 19.23 22.79
C HIS A 393 -12.85 17.89 23.54
N HIS A 394 -11.97 17.80 24.53
CA HIS A 394 -11.73 16.58 25.28
C HIS A 394 -13.00 16.15 26.04
N ASP A 395 -13.31 14.85 26.08
CA ASP A 395 -14.56 14.34 26.69
C ASP A 395 -14.68 14.69 28.17
N ASN A 396 -13.56 14.65 28.90
CA ASN A 396 -13.50 15.01 30.30
C ASN A 396 -13.63 16.55 30.52
N PRO A 397 -14.67 17.04 31.22
CA PRO A 397 -14.89 18.46 31.48
C PRO A 397 -13.81 19.11 32.35
N VAL A 398 -13.11 18.35 33.19
CA VAL A 398 -12.01 18.85 34.02
C VAL A 398 -10.85 19.28 33.15
N VAL A 399 -10.45 18.43 32.20
CA VAL A 399 -9.40 18.72 31.20
C VAL A 399 -9.75 19.98 30.41
N ARG A 400 -10.99 20.10 29.93
CA ARG A 400 -11.44 21.29 29.18
C ARG A 400 -11.29 22.57 29.99
N ARG A 401 -11.74 22.55 31.26
CA ARG A 401 -11.69 23.71 32.15
C ARG A 401 -10.25 24.08 32.51
N MET A 402 -9.43 23.10 32.86
CA MET A 402 -8.01 23.28 33.15
C MET A 402 -7.30 23.93 31.96
N THR A 403 -7.47 23.34 30.78
CA THR A 403 -6.92 23.86 29.52
C THR A 403 -7.30 25.31 29.28
N LEU A 404 -8.58 25.67 29.42
CA LEU A 404 -9.04 27.05 29.22
C LEU A 404 -8.42 28.03 30.22
N VAL A 405 -8.49 27.71 31.52
CA VAL A 405 -8.03 28.59 32.60
C VAL A 405 -6.53 28.82 32.51
N GLU A 406 -5.77 27.75 32.34
CA GLU A 406 -4.31 27.82 32.32
C GLU A 406 -3.79 28.39 30.99
N PHE A 407 -4.45 28.12 29.86
CA PHE A 407 -4.16 28.79 28.60
C PHE A 407 -4.34 30.30 28.72
N MET A 408 -5.48 30.75 29.27
CA MET A 408 -5.75 32.17 29.47
C MET A 408 -4.74 32.82 30.42
N ALA A 409 -4.40 32.14 31.53
CA ALA A 409 -3.40 32.64 32.47
C ALA A 409 -2.03 32.83 31.78
N GLU A 410 -1.58 31.85 30.99
CA GLU A 410 -0.32 31.92 30.27
C GLU A 410 -0.34 32.99 29.17
N ALA A 411 -1.44 33.10 28.42
CA ALA A 411 -1.63 34.12 27.40
C ALA A 411 -1.59 35.54 28.00
N ILE A 412 -2.25 35.77 29.14
CA ILE A 412 -2.22 37.07 29.83
C ILE A 412 -0.81 37.38 30.36
N ASN A 413 -0.13 36.40 30.96
CA ASN A 413 1.22 36.58 31.49
C ASN A 413 2.25 36.90 30.40
N THR A 414 2.04 36.40 29.18
CA THR A 414 2.91 36.64 28.03
C THR A 414 2.51 37.88 27.22
N TRP A 415 1.29 38.38 27.38
CA TRP A 415 0.80 39.57 26.70
C TRP A 415 1.42 40.84 27.31
N HIS A 416 2.31 41.50 26.57
CA HIS A 416 2.87 42.79 26.96
C HIS A 416 2.15 43.96 26.25
N PRO A 417 1.57 44.94 26.99
CA PRO A 417 0.84 46.07 26.42
C PRO A 417 1.67 46.98 25.50
N SER A 418 2.99 47.08 25.73
CA SER A 418 3.92 47.92 24.96
C SER A 418 4.19 47.43 23.54
N THR A 419 3.77 46.22 23.19
CA THR A 419 3.91 45.58 21.87
C THR A 419 2.60 45.56 21.06
N ALA A 420 1.45 45.82 21.68
CA ALA A 420 0.14 45.82 21.02
C ALA A 420 -0.11 47.09 20.17
N ALA A 421 0.58 48.19 20.45
CA ALA A 421 0.44 49.45 19.73
C ALA A 421 1.03 49.43 18.29
N ALA A 422 1.76 48.37 17.91
CA ALA A 422 2.37 48.21 16.58
C ALA A 422 1.56 47.29 15.63
N VAL A 423 0.51 46.62 16.11
CA VAL A 423 -0.37 45.82 15.25
C VAL A 423 -1.39 46.77 14.61
N VAL A 424 -1.01 47.38 13.50
CA VAL A 424 -1.98 47.94 12.56
C VAL A 424 -2.79 46.75 12.04
N LEU A 425 -3.99 46.58 12.60
CA LEU A 425 -5.03 45.76 12.01
C LEU A 425 -5.34 46.38 10.63
N HIS A 426 -4.72 45.87 9.58
CA HIS A 426 -5.19 46.15 8.23
C HIS A 426 -6.53 45.42 8.04
N PRO A 427 -7.55 46.11 7.48
CA PRO A 427 -8.92 45.60 7.37
C PRO A 427 -9.04 44.39 6.45
#